data_AF-A0A2V8G2A4-F1
#
_entry.id   AF-A0A2V8G2A4-F1
#
_cell.length_a   1.000
_cell.length_b   1.000
_cell.length_c   1.000
_cell.angle_alpha   90.00
_cell.angle_beta   90.00
_cell.angle_gamma   90.00
#
_symmetry.space_group_name_H-M   'P 1'
#
loop_
_entity.id
_entity.type
_entity.pdbx_description
1 polymer ?
#
loop_
_entity_poly.entity_id
_entity_poly.type
_entity_poly.pdbx_seq_one_letter_code
_entity_poly.pdbx_strand_id
1 'polypeptide(L)'
;MPDTAPQPLATRTFDVAAPAEVVAVIHARCARCTWGETGREAAVLRLLVDGRYSQHLALARGDADAEYRVMLGGYEIGHHQLSIEVDPAWSARGIGETTISKVDVDVVIENKNDNYRAASMAPVLHARANTVGRFTDLPILMWYEVVPTSRGRQFRYSVIFTNEDGGTATDRLMATWGRTTDIEFVYG
;
A
#
# COMPACT_ATOMS: atom_id res chain seq x y z
N MET A 1 -31.92 12.02 3.03
CA MET A 1 -31.60 11.32 1.78
C MET A 1 -31.05 9.96 2.16
N PRO A 2 -31.39 8.86 1.48
CA PRO A 2 -30.75 7.59 1.80
C PRO A 2 -29.28 7.69 1.39
N ASP A 3 -28.40 7.53 2.38
CA ASP A 3 -26.96 7.49 2.25
C ASP A 3 -26.62 6.22 1.43
N THR A 4 -26.46 6.39 0.12
CA THR A 4 -26.17 5.27 -0.77
C THR A 4 -24.68 5.02 -0.61
N ALA A 5 -24.32 3.89 0.00
CA ALA A 5 -22.92 3.50 0.15
C ALA A 5 -22.20 3.63 -1.22
N PRO A 6 -20.95 4.15 -1.26
CA PRO A 6 -20.22 4.30 -2.51
C PRO A 6 -20.23 2.98 -3.29
N GLN A 7 -20.56 3.04 -4.58
CA GLN A 7 -20.50 1.85 -5.41
C GLN A 7 -19.03 1.48 -5.65
N PRO A 8 -18.61 0.23 -5.41
CA PRO A 8 -17.24 -0.17 -5.63
C PRO A 8 -16.87 -0.07 -7.11
N LEU A 9 -15.64 0.38 -7.38
CA LEU A 9 -15.03 0.31 -8.72
C LEU A 9 -14.80 -1.12 -9.16
N ALA A 10 -14.45 -2.00 -8.20
CA ALA A 10 -14.24 -3.41 -8.45
C ALA A 10 -14.55 -4.22 -7.18
N THR A 11 -15.00 -5.45 -7.41
CA THR A 11 -15.16 -6.46 -6.36
C THR A 11 -14.51 -7.75 -6.84
N ARG A 12 -13.79 -8.43 -5.96
CA ARG A 12 -13.13 -9.71 -6.24
C ARG A 12 -13.31 -10.65 -5.06
N THR A 13 -13.87 -11.83 -5.33
CA THR A 13 -13.90 -12.91 -4.36
C THR A 13 -12.62 -13.74 -4.41
N PHE A 14 -12.24 -14.29 -3.26
CA PHE A 14 -11.11 -15.21 -3.14
C PHE A 14 -11.35 -16.23 -2.03
N ASP A 15 -10.77 -17.40 -2.18
CA ASP A 15 -10.89 -18.51 -1.23
C ASP A 15 -9.55 -18.78 -0.56
N VAL A 16 -9.59 -18.92 0.76
CA VAL A 16 -8.44 -19.29 1.58
C VAL A 16 -8.67 -20.72 2.06
N ALA A 17 -7.88 -21.67 1.55
CA ALA A 17 -8.04 -23.09 1.84
C ALA A 17 -7.28 -23.54 3.11
N ALA A 18 -6.31 -22.74 3.55
CA ALA A 18 -5.50 -22.90 4.76
C ALA A 18 -5.04 -21.51 5.21
N PRO A 19 -4.71 -21.28 6.49
CA PRO A 19 -4.21 -19.99 6.95
C PRO A 19 -3.08 -19.47 6.06
N ALA A 20 -3.21 -18.23 5.59
CA ALA A 20 -2.37 -17.68 4.53
C ALA A 20 -2.20 -16.17 4.64
N GLU A 21 -1.11 -15.66 4.08
CA GLU A 21 -0.98 -14.23 3.78
C GLU A 21 -1.60 -13.95 2.42
N VAL A 22 -2.35 -12.86 2.30
CA VAL A 22 -3.07 -12.52 1.06
C VAL A 22 -2.50 -11.24 0.45
N VAL A 23 -2.24 -11.25 -0.85
CA VAL A 23 -1.77 -10.11 -1.62
C VAL A 23 -2.73 -9.81 -2.76
N ALA A 24 -3.23 -8.58 -2.85
CA ALA A 24 -3.98 -8.10 -3.99
C ALA A 24 -3.03 -7.49 -5.03
N VAL A 25 -3.23 -7.83 -6.30
CA VAL A 25 -2.56 -7.23 -7.46
C VAL A 25 -3.60 -6.47 -8.25
N ILE A 26 -3.56 -5.15 -8.16
CA ILE A 26 -4.56 -4.25 -8.70
C ILE A 26 -3.95 -3.52 -9.88
N HIS A 27 -4.54 -3.69 -11.06
CA HIS A 27 -4.23 -2.88 -12.24
C HIS A 27 -5.21 -1.72 -12.29
N ALA A 28 -4.69 -0.51 -12.13
CA ALA A 28 -5.50 0.70 -12.08
C ALA A 28 -4.78 1.88 -12.71
N ARG A 29 -5.60 2.87 -13.10
CA ARG A 29 -5.15 4.18 -13.56
C ARG A 29 -6.04 5.28 -13.00
N CYS A 30 -5.49 6.49 -12.93
CA CYS A 30 -6.23 7.70 -12.63
C CYS A 30 -5.97 8.73 -13.73
N ALA A 31 -7.00 9.09 -14.49
CA ALA A 31 -6.88 10.11 -15.52
C ALA A 31 -6.55 11.48 -14.91
N ARG A 32 -5.71 12.27 -15.58
CA ARG A 32 -5.20 13.57 -15.12
C ARG A 32 -4.42 13.53 -13.81
N CYS A 33 -4.10 12.35 -13.27
CA CYS A 33 -3.27 12.27 -12.07
C CYS A 33 -1.81 12.51 -12.42
N THR A 34 -1.18 13.43 -11.70
CA THR A 34 0.25 13.73 -11.77
C THR A 34 0.74 13.99 -10.34
N TRP A 35 1.52 13.06 -9.79
CA TRP A 35 1.96 13.12 -8.39
C TRP A 35 2.60 14.47 -8.00
N GLY A 36 3.44 15.03 -8.88
CA GLY A 36 4.16 16.28 -8.61
C GLY A 36 3.34 17.56 -8.84
N GLU A 37 2.03 17.49 -9.08
CA GLU A 37 1.20 18.65 -9.35
C GLU A 37 0.10 18.82 -8.31
N THR A 38 0.15 19.93 -7.59
CA THR A 38 -0.82 20.24 -6.55
C THR A 38 -2.26 20.22 -7.07
N GLY A 39 -3.14 19.52 -6.37
CA GLY A 39 -4.54 19.31 -6.71
C GLY A 39 -4.79 18.21 -7.74
N ARG A 40 -3.75 17.55 -8.27
CA ARG A 40 -3.85 16.42 -9.22
C ARG A 40 -3.01 15.21 -8.78
N GLU A 41 -2.61 15.14 -7.52
CA GLU A 41 -1.59 14.23 -7.03
C GLU A 41 -1.96 12.76 -7.23
N ALA A 42 -3.11 12.33 -6.70
CA ALA A 42 -3.59 10.96 -6.80
C ALA A 42 -5.10 10.80 -6.56
N ALA A 43 -5.67 9.75 -7.13
CA ALA A 43 -6.86 9.11 -6.61
C ALA A 43 -6.46 8.19 -5.44
N VAL A 44 -7.24 8.20 -4.35
CA VAL A 44 -7.04 7.29 -3.22
C VAL A 44 -8.15 6.27 -3.23
N LEU A 45 -7.78 5.00 -3.28
CA LEU A 45 -8.69 3.87 -3.20
C LEU A 45 -8.80 3.40 -1.75
N ARG A 46 -10.02 3.13 -1.30
CA ARG A 46 -10.30 2.45 -0.03
C ARG A 46 -10.56 0.97 -0.32
N LEU A 47 -9.78 0.10 0.32
CA LEU A 47 -9.90 -1.35 0.20
C LEU A 47 -10.66 -1.88 1.41
N LEU A 48 -11.70 -2.66 1.15
CA LEU A 48 -12.49 -3.34 2.16
C LEU A 48 -12.44 -4.84 1.93
N VAL A 49 -12.20 -5.62 2.98
CA VAL A 49 -12.36 -7.08 2.95
C VAL A 49 -13.54 -7.45 3.83
N ASP A 50 -14.50 -8.16 3.24
CA ASP A 50 -15.78 -8.53 3.89
C ASP A 50 -16.50 -7.32 4.50
N GLY A 51 -16.46 -6.19 3.78
CA GLY A 51 -17.06 -4.91 4.19
C GLY A 51 -16.31 -4.17 5.32
N ARG A 52 -15.17 -4.69 5.78
CA ARG A 52 -14.33 -4.04 6.80
C ARG A 52 -13.16 -3.33 6.14
N TYR A 53 -12.83 -2.14 6.62
CA TYR A 53 -11.65 -1.41 6.17
C TYR A 53 -10.38 -2.26 6.33
N SER A 54 -9.63 -2.39 5.23
CA SER A 54 -8.28 -2.97 5.23
C SER A 54 -7.26 -1.84 5.22
N GLN A 55 -7.17 -1.09 4.13
CA GLN A 55 -6.23 0.01 3.96
C GLN A 55 -6.62 0.95 2.81
N HIS A 56 -5.85 2.03 2.65
CA HIS A 56 -5.92 2.90 1.48
C HIS A 56 -4.77 2.61 0.51
N LEU A 57 -5.01 2.83 -0.78
CA LEU A 57 -4.02 2.75 -1.86
C LEU A 57 -4.06 4.03 -2.69
N ALA A 58 -2.96 4.79 -2.74
CA ALA A 58 -2.85 5.97 -3.60
C ALA A 58 -2.36 5.58 -5.00
N LEU A 59 -3.08 6.01 -6.04
CA LEU A 59 -2.73 5.78 -7.44
C LEU A 59 -1.78 6.87 -7.95
N ALA A 60 -0.50 6.74 -7.64
CA ALA A 60 0.53 7.72 -7.99
C ALA A 60 1.11 7.60 -9.41
N ARG A 61 0.72 6.58 -10.19
CA ARG A 61 1.28 6.30 -11.53
C ARG A 61 0.49 6.91 -12.71
N GLY A 62 -0.47 7.78 -12.41
CA GLY A 62 -1.17 8.60 -13.41
C GLY A 62 -2.09 7.81 -14.36
N ASP A 63 -2.11 8.26 -15.62
CA ASP A 63 -3.06 7.82 -16.65
C ASP A 63 -2.78 6.44 -17.23
N ALA A 64 -1.57 5.90 -17.01
CA ALA A 64 -1.20 4.58 -17.47
C ALA A 64 -1.79 3.51 -16.56
N ASP A 65 -2.30 2.43 -17.15
CA ASP A 65 -2.69 1.26 -16.38
C ASP A 65 -1.46 0.63 -15.74
N ALA A 66 -1.41 0.66 -14.41
CA ALA A 66 -0.24 0.28 -13.65
C ALA A 66 -0.59 -0.74 -12.57
N GLU A 67 0.35 -1.65 -12.32
CA GLU A 67 0.25 -2.64 -11.26
C GLU A 67 0.57 -2.02 -9.89
N TYR A 68 -0.32 -2.27 -8.93
CA TYR A 68 -0.14 -1.99 -7.52
C TYR A 68 -0.31 -3.30 -6.74
N ARG A 69 0.75 -3.72 -6.05
CA ARG A 69 0.72 -4.90 -5.17
C ARG A 69 0.51 -4.44 -3.73
N VAL A 70 -0.53 -4.96 -3.09
CA VAL A 70 -0.93 -4.58 -1.74
C VAL A 70 -1.07 -5.83 -0.88
N MET A 71 -0.35 -5.89 0.25
CA MET A 71 -0.50 -6.96 1.22
C MET A 71 -1.76 -6.72 2.04
N LEU A 72 -2.73 -7.62 1.97
CA LEU A 72 -3.99 -7.55 2.75
C LEU A 72 -3.85 -8.14 4.16
N GLY A 73 -2.75 -8.85 4.42
CA GLY A 73 -2.43 -9.50 5.69
C GLY A 73 -2.87 -10.97 5.76
N GLY A 74 -2.84 -11.52 6.98
CA GLY A 74 -3.19 -12.90 7.28
C GLY A 74 -4.70 -13.14 7.32
N TYR A 75 -5.14 -14.25 6.71
CA TYR A 75 -6.53 -14.70 6.70
C TYR A 75 -6.64 -16.18 7.08
N GLU A 76 -7.70 -16.49 7.81
CA GLU A 76 -8.12 -17.86 8.13
C GLU A 76 -8.84 -18.52 6.95
N ILE A 77 -9.13 -19.81 7.09
CA ILE A 77 -9.89 -20.58 6.09
C ILE A 77 -11.26 -19.95 5.88
N GLY A 78 -11.61 -19.66 4.62
CA GLY A 78 -12.89 -19.04 4.32
C GLY A 78 -13.03 -18.53 2.89
N HIS A 79 -14.26 -18.10 2.58
CA HIS A 79 -14.58 -17.35 1.39
C HIS A 79 -14.64 -15.87 1.75
N HIS A 80 -13.88 -15.05 1.02
CA HIS A 80 -13.73 -13.63 1.30
C HIS A 80 -14.03 -12.79 0.06
N GLN A 81 -14.35 -11.53 0.29
CA GLN A 81 -14.60 -10.55 -0.76
C GLN A 81 -13.78 -9.29 -0.53
N LEU A 82 -12.93 -8.95 -1.50
CA LEU A 82 -12.29 -7.65 -1.62
C LEU A 82 -13.20 -6.71 -2.42
N SER A 83 -13.50 -5.55 -1.85
CA SER A 83 -14.20 -4.44 -2.50
C SER A 83 -13.28 -3.22 -2.52
N ILE A 84 -13.22 -2.55 -3.67
CA ILE A 84 -12.32 -1.43 -3.91
C ILE A 84 -13.15 -0.27 -4.42
N GLU A 85 -13.03 0.88 -3.77
CA GLU A 85 -13.78 2.09 -4.10
C GLU A 85 -12.88 3.31 -4.05
N VAL A 86 -13.25 4.38 -4.75
CA VAL A 86 -12.57 5.68 -4.60
C VAL A 86 -13.01 6.29 -3.28
N ASP A 87 -12.07 6.86 -2.53
CA ASP A 87 -12.34 7.73 -1.40
C ASP A 87 -12.20 9.20 -1.84
N PRO A 88 -13.31 9.93 -2.07
CA PRO A 88 -13.25 11.32 -2.51
C PRO A 88 -12.73 12.27 -1.44
N ALA A 89 -12.81 11.90 -0.15
CA ALA A 89 -12.31 12.74 0.94
C ALA A 89 -10.78 12.74 0.98
N TRP A 90 -10.17 11.63 0.58
CA TRP A 90 -8.72 11.47 0.50
C TRP A 90 -8.13 11.74 -0.90
N SER A 91 -8.94 11.73 -1.95
CA SER A 91 -8.48 11.99 -3.33
C SER A 91 -8.25 13.47 -3.63
N ALA A 92 -7.35 13.73 -4.58
CA ALA A 92 -7.11 15.07 -5.09
C ALA A 92 -8.32 15.57 -5.90
N ARG A 93 -8.63 16.88 -5.83
CA ARG A 93 -9.88 17.43 -6.40
C ARG A 93 -9.86 17.60 -7.92
N GLY A 94 -8.67 17.75 -8.51
CA GLY A 94 -8.48 18.04 -9.93
C GLY A 94 -8.25 16.81 -10.81
N ILE A 95 -8.39 15.62 -10.25
CA ILE A 95 -8.24 14.34 -10.96
C ILE A 95 -9.43 14.11 -11.91
N GLY A 96 -9.22 13.21 -12.87
CA GLY A 96 -10.24 12.69 -13.76
C GLY A 96 -10.78 11.34 -13.31
N GLU A 97 -11.29 10.57 -14.26
CA GLU A 97 -11.83 9.23 -14.04
C GLU A 97 -10.77 8.27 -13.47
N THR A 98 -11.17 7.48 -12.47
CA THR A 98 -10.36 6.40 -11.90
C THR A 98 -10.94 5.05 -12.31
N THR A 99 -10.12 4.16 -12.85
CA THR A 99 -10.57 2.86 -13.36
C THR A 99 -9.67 1.74 -12.87
N ILE A 100 -10.26 0.60 -12.56
CA ILE A 100 -9.57 -0.66 -12.27
C ILE A 100 -9.81 -1.60 -13.45
N SER A 101 -8.75 -2.00 -14.15
CA SER A 101 -8.84 -2.90 -15.30
C SER A 101 -8.83 -4.38 -14.89
N LYS A 102 -8.14 -4.69 -13.79
CA LYS A 102 -7.97 -6.07 -13.30
C LYS A 102 -7.67 -6.09 -11.80
N VAL A 103 -8.16 -7.13 -11.12
CA VAL A 103 -7.80 -7.47 -9.75
C VAL A 103 -7.50 -8.96 -9.68
N ASP A 104 -6.26 -9.30 -9.36
CA ASP A 104 -5.85 -10.66 -8.99
C ASP A 104 -5.60 -10.73 -7.48
N VAL A 105 -5.76 -11.91 -6.91
CA VAL A 105 -5.48 -12.18 -5.49
C VAL A 105 -4.56 -13.38 -5.40
N ASP A 106 -3.38 -13.16 -4.84
CA ASP A 106 -2.39 -14.18 -4.53
C ASP A 106 -2.58 -14.63 -3.08
N VAL A 107 -2.99 -15.88 -2.88
CA VAL A 107 -3.09 -16.50 -1.56
C VAL A 107 -1.78 -17.25 -1.27
N VAL A 108 -0.95 -16.66 -0.43
CA VAL A 108 0.37 -17.16 -0.07
C VAL A 108 0.21 -18.09 1.13
N ILE A 109 -0.11 -19.34 0.85
CA ILE A 109 -0.14 -20.40 1.87
C ILE A 109 1.30 -20.73 2.27
N GLU A 110 1.51 -21.08 3.54
CA GLU A 110 2.76 -21.67 4.00
C GLU A 110 3.03 -22.92 3.15
N ASN A 111 4.09 -22.89 2.31
CA ASN A 111 4.88 -24.02 1.76
C ASN A 111 5.39 -23.76 0.33
N LYS A 112 6.67 -23.35 0.23
CA LYS A 112 7.69 -23.75 -0.79
C LYS A 112 8.90 -22.81 -0.78
N ASN A 113 8.72 -21.56 -0.38
CA ASN A 113 9.78 -20.55 -0.28
C ASN A 113 9.57 -19.66 0.96
N ASP A 114 10.47 -18.70 1.16
CA ASP A 114 10.43 -17.80 2.31
C ASP A 114 9.32 -16.72 2.20
N ASN A 115 8.51 -16.69 1.14
CA ASN A 115 7.56 -15.60 0.89
C ASN A 115 6.45 -15.55 1.94
N TYR A 116 5.93 -16.71 2.39
CA TYR A 116 4.94 -16.74 3.47
C TYR A 116 5.50 -16.11 4.75
N ARG A 117 6.66 -16.58 5.20
CA ARG A 117 7.32 -16.06 6.41
C ARG A 117 7.71 -14.59 6.25
N ALA A 118 8.16 -14.18 5.06
CA ALA A 118 8.48 -12.80 4.78
C ALA A 118 7.24 -11.90 4.86
N ALA A 119 6.11 -12.33 4.29
CA ALA A 119 4.86 -11.58 4.35
C ALA A 119 4.29 -11.53 5.78
N SER A 120 4.31 -12.65 6.50
CA SER A 120 3.76 -12.74 7.87
C SER A 120 4.56 -11.94 8.91
N MET A 121 5.79 -11.56 8.58
CA MET A 121 6.65 -10.69 9.41
C MET A 121 6.86 -9.31 8.76
N ALA A 122 6.18 -9.02 7.65
CA ALA A 122 6.30 -7.73 7.00
C ALA A 122 5.74 -6.66 7.92
N PRO A 123 6.46 -5.54 8.11
CA PRO A 123 5.98 -4.49 8.98
C PRO A 123 4.77 -3.77 8.39
N VAL A 124 3.92 -3.23 9.26
CA VAL A 124 2.82 -2.37 8.85
C VAL A 124 3.31 -0.92 8.86
N LEU A 125 3.20 -0.27 7.71
CA LEU A 125 3.54 1.14 7.54
C LEU A 125 2.31 1.99 7.82
N HIS A 126 2.40 2.85 8.83
CA HIS A 126 1.35 3.81 9.15
C HIS A 126 1.81 5.22 8.79
N ALA A 127 0.96 5.96 8.08
CA ALA A 127 1.12 7.40 7.98
C ALA A 127 1.05 8.03 9.37
N ARG A 128 1.86 9.06 9.64
CA ARG A 128 1.84 9.73 10.94
C ARG A 128 0.57 10.54 11.09
N ALA A 129 0.03 10.59 12.31
CA ALA A 129 -1.17 11.38 12.61
C ALA A 129 -1.02 12.88 12.31
N ASN A 130 0.23 13.39 12.28
CA ASN A 130 0.54 14.79 12.02
C ASN A 130 1.30 14.98 10.69
N THR A 131 1.18 14.05 9.74
CA THR A 131 1.75 14.24 8.40
C THR A 131 1.19 15.53 7.79
N VAL A 132 2.08 16.40 7.34
CA VAL A 132 1.68 17.64 6.65
C VAL A 132 1.32 17.24 5.23
N GLY A 133 0.11 17.58 4.79
CA GLY A 133 -0.37 17.16 3.47
C GLY A 133 -0.90 15.72 3.44
N ARG A 134 -1.55 15.36 2.33
CA ARG A 134 -2.16 14.03 2.12
C ARG A 134 -1.38 13.16 1.14
N PHE A 135 -0.48 13.77 0.35
CA PHE A 135 0.19 13.16 -0.80
C PHE A 135 1.71 13.20 -0.65
N THR A 136 2.19 13.02 0.58
CA THR A 136 3.61 12.94 0.90
C THR A 136 3.97 11.54 1.41
N ASP A 137 5.27 11.24 1.46
CA ASP A 137 5.82 10.02 2.06
C ASP A 137 5.13 8.73 1.59
N LEU A 138 4.80 8.62 0.30
CA LEU A 138 4.19 7.44 -0.28
C LEU A 138 5.26 6.36 -0.54
N PRO A 139 5.09 5.11 -0.08
CA PRO A 139 5.98 4.01 -0.47
C PRO A 139 5.94 3.76 -1.98
N ILE A 140 7.07 3.87 -2.67
CA ILE A 140 7.19 3.64 -4.12
C ILE A 140 7.91 2.33 -4.47
N LEU A 141 8.77 1.84 -3.57
CA LEU A 141 9.44 0.56 -3.69
C LEU A 141 9.57 -0.08 -2.33
N MET A 142 9.15 -1.34 -2.23
CA MET A 142 9.28 -2.16 -1.03
C MET A 142 9.85 -3.52 -1.43
N TRP A 143 10.82 -4.00 -0.67
CA TRP A 143 11.38 -5.33 -0.87
C TRP A 143 11.88 -5.90 0.45
N TYR A 144 12.17 -7.20 0.43
CA TYR A 144 12.86 -7.86 1.53
C TYR A 144 14.03 -8.69 1.02
N GLU A 145 14.97 -8.94 1.92
CA GLU A 145 16.12 -9.81 1.71
C GLU A 145 16.16 -10.85 2.84
N VAL A 146 16.55 -12.08 2.49
CA VAL A 146 16.81 -13.13 3.48
C VAL A 146 18.31 -13.25 3.67
N VAL A 147 18.80 -12.82 4.84
CA VAL A 147 20.22 -12.78 5.18
C VAL A 147 20.57 -13.94 6.11
N PRO A 148 21.52 -14.83 5.75
CA PRO A 148 22.02 -15.85 6.66
C PRO A 148 22.73 -15.23 7.87
N THR A 149 22.56 -15.83 9.05
CA THR A 149 23.21 -15.41 10.31
C THR A 149 23.73 -16.64 11.05
N SER A 150 24.60 -16.43 12.05
CA SER A 150 25.11 -17.53 12.88
C SER A 150 24.03 -18.25 13.72
N ARG A 151 22.85 -17.63 13.87
CA ARG A 151 21.71 -18.18 14.65
C ARG A 151 20.49 -18.52 13.78
N GLY A 152 20.64 -18.58 12.46
CA GLY A 152 19.54 -18.84 11.52
C GLY A 152 19.49 -17.82 10.39
N ARG A 153 18.34 -17.19 10.16
CA ARG A 153 18.15 -16.24 9.06
C ARG A 153 17.44 -14.98 9.56
N GLN A 154 17.79 -13.85 8.97
CA GLN A 154 17.18 -12.55 9.22
C GLN A 154 16.40 -12.11 7.97
N PHE A 155 15.20 -11.59 8.16
CA PHE A 155 14.45 -10.90 7.13
C PHE A 155 14.72 -9.40 7.28
N ARG A 156 15.27 -8.78 6.23
CA ARG A 156 15.51 -7.34 6.18
C ARG A 156 14.54 -6.72 5.20
N TYR A 157 13.68 -5.84 5.69
CA TYR A 157 12.72 -5.09 4.88
C TYR A 157 13.26 -3.71 4.59
N SER A 158 13.07 -3.25 3.36
CA SER A 158 13.49 -1.92 2.93
C SER A 158 12.36 -1.26 2.16
N VAL A 159 12.22 0.05 2.37
CA VAL A 159 11.18 0.88 1.77
C VAL A 159 11.82 2.17 1.26
N ILE A 160 11.43 2.58 0.06
CA ILE A 160 11.73 3.90 -0.49
C ILE A 160 10.41 4.66 -0.61
N PHE A 161 10.41 5.91 -0.15
CA PHE A 161 9.25 6.79 -0.15
C PHE A 161 9.40 7.93 -1.18
N THR A 162 8.29 8.52 -1.61
CA THR A 162 8.29 9.82 -2.31
C THR A 162 8.71 10.93 -1.34
N ASN A 163 9.47 11.91 -1.81
CA ASN A 163 9.87 13.07 -1.02
C ASN A 163 9.09 14.31 -1.51
N GLU A 164 7.99 14.69 -0.84
CA GLU A 164 7.14 15.81 -1.29
C GLU A 164 7.55 17.17 -0.68
N ASP A 165 8.21 17.17 0.49
CA ASP A 165 8.45 18.40 1.28
C ASP A 165 9.91 18.87 1.30
N GLY A 166 10.74 18.35 0.38
CA GLY A 166 12.19 18.65 0.33
C GLY A 166 13.05 17.86 1.32
N GLY A 167 12.41 17.03 2.15
CA GLY A 167 13.04 16.12 3.12
C GLY A 167 13.67 16.85 4.30
N THR A 168 14.11 16.08 5.30
CA THR A 168 14.95 16.65 6.34
C THR A 168 16.33 16.98 5.76
N ALA A 169 16.78 18.23 5.91
CA ALA A 169 18.09 18.67 5.43
C ALA A 169 19.21 17.74 5.90
N THR A 170 20.12 17.36 5.00
CA THR A 170 21.13 16.32 5.26
C THR A 170 22.05 16.67 6.43
N ASP A 171 22.38 17.95 6.59
CA ASP A 171 23.15 18.47 7.73
C ASP A 171 22.41 18.24 9.06
N ARG A 172 21.10 18.49 9.09
CA ARG A 172 20.24 18.23 10.26
C ARG A 172 20.12 16.73 10.57
N LEU A 173 19.98 15.89 9.55
CA LEU A 173 19.94 14.42 9.73
C LEU A 173 21.26 13.90 10.31
N MET A 174 22.40 14.38 9.79
CA MET A 174 23.71 14.03 10.31
C MET A 174 23.93 14.54 11.74
N ALA A 175 23.52 15.78 12.05
CA ALA A 175 23.65 16.36 13.38
C ALA A 175 22.78 15.66 14.45
N THR A 176 21.58 15.22 14.07
CA THR A 176 20.62 14.63 15.02
C THR A 176 20.80 13.12 15.16
N TRP A 177 21.09 12.43 14.05
CA TRP A 177 21.01 10.97 13.96
C TRP A 177 22.27 10.30 13.37
N GLY A 178 23.26 11.08 12.93
CA GLY A 178 24.52 10.55 12.37
C GLY A 178 24.37 9.82 11.03
N ARG A 179 23.27 10.03 10.30
CA ARG A 179 22.99 9.40 9.00
C ARG A 179 22.26 10.35 8.05
N THR A 180 22.23 10.03 6.75
CA THR A 180 21.61 10.87 5.71
C THR A 180 20.20 10.41 5.29
N THR A 181 19.70 9.32 5.87
CA THR A 181 18.37 8.77 5.59
C THR A 181 17.38 9.25 6.64
N ASP A 182 16.20 9.70 6.19
CA ASP A 182 15.11 10.04 7.10
C ASP A 182 14.54 8.79 7.81
N ILE A 183 13.89 9.00 8.95
CA ILE A 183 13.44 7.93 9.84
C ILE A 183 11.92 7.88 9.80
N GLU A 184 11.34 6.83 9.21
CA GLU A 184 9.90 6.56 9.34
C GLU A 184 9.56 5.56 10.45
N PHE A 185 8.37 5.73 11.03
CA PHE A 185 7.85 4.77 12.01
C PHE A 185 7.41 3.50 11.28
N VAL A 186 8.13 2.43 11.58
CA VAL A 186 7.83 1.07 11.11
C VAL A 186 7.42 0.28 12.35
N TYR A 187 6.16 -0.17 12.41
CA TYR A 187 5.70 -1.07 13.47
C TYR A 187 5.83 -2.52 12.99
N GLY A 188 6.34 -3.39 13.84
CA GLY A 188 6.48 -4.82 13.62
C GLY A 188 6.25 -5.60 14.90
#